data_AF-A0A4Z0EGW7-F1
#
_entry.id   AF-A0A4Z0EGW7-F1
#
_cell.length_a   1.000
_cell.length_b   1.000
_cell.length_c   1.000
_cell.angle_alpha   90.00
_cell.angle_beta   90.00
_cell.angle_gamma   90.00
#
_symmetry.space_group_name_H-M   'P 1'
#
loop_
_entity.id
_entity.type
_entity.pdbx_description
1 polymer ?
#
loop_
_entity_poly.entity_id
_entity_poly.type
_entity_poly.pdbx_seq_one_letter_code
_entity_poly.pdbx_strand_id
1 'polypeptide(L)'
;MSFFSSFPLLVPLLVLTVFNLFIIYAKQAGRDGADQLQSITLLVLCLAIIIDKEGAFQAALFFISFQLLLAYSTSGIAKLLGSEWRKGRVVSKILSTESHGSKKASYFLNKYILADKMASYMPILLFSTLPMTFFFGTQELLILHLSCIFMFHLGCALLMGLNNFLFAFPFCYPAIIYSQNYKQFWVLLNK
;
A
#
# COMPACT_ATOMS: atom_id res chain seq x y z
N MET A 1 -6.51 -9.62 26.75
CA MET A 1 -7.88 -9.08 26.61
C MET A 1 -8.81 -10.28 26.55
N SER A 2 -9.95 -10.26 27.22
CA SER A 2 -10.88 -11.40 27.13
C SER A 2 -11.62 -11.34 25.79
N PHE A 3 -11.82 -12.47 25.12
CA PHE A 3 -12.61 -12.62 23.89
C PHE A 3 -13.88 -11.73 23.84
N PHE A 4 -14.62 -11.65 24.95
CA PHE A 4 -15.84 -10.85 25.07
C PHE A 4 -15.62 -9.33 24.96
N SER A 5 -14.44 -8.82 25.31
CA SER A 5 -14.09 -7.40 25.13
C SER A 5 -13.74 -7.03 23.68
N SER A 6 -13.37 -8.03 22.86
CA SER A 6 -13.01 -7.88 21.45
C SER A 6 -14.21 -8.06 20.50
N PHE A 7 -15.31 -8.62 21.02
CA PHE A 7 -16.56 -8.88 20.31
C PHE A 7 -17.12 -7.68 19.52
N PRO A 8 -17.14 -6.43 20.04
CA PRO A 8 -17.63 -5.28 19.29
C PRO A 8 -16.76 -4.92 18.07
N LEU A 9 -15.51 -5.39 17.99
CA LEU A 9 -14.62 -5.16 16.84
C LEU A 9 -14.68 -6.31 15.81
N LEU A 10 -14.95 -7.54 16.26
CA LEU A 10 -15.01 -8.70 15.37
C LEU A 10 -16.15 -8.62 14.36
N VAL A 11 -17.36 -8.30 14.81
CA VAL A 11 -18.55 -8.21 13.96
C VAL A 11 -18.37 -7.22 12.80
N PRO A 12 -17.98 -5.94 13.04
CA PRO A 12 -17.77 -5.00 11.94
C PRO A 12 -16.62 -5.43 11.01
N LEU A 13 -15.53 -6.01 11.53
CA LEU A 13 -14.45 -6.52 10.68
C LEU A 13 -14.89 -7.69 9.80
N LEU A 14 -15.69 -8.62 10.32
CA LEU A 14 -16.27 -9.71 9.54
C LEU A 14 -17.22 -9.19 8.47
N VAL A 15 -18.09 -8.24 8.82
CA VAL A 15 -18.99 -7.59 7.85
C VAL A 15 -18.19 -6.92 6.74
N LEU A 16 -17.15 -6.14 7.09
CA LEU A 16 -16.27 -5.52 6.11
C LEU A 16 -15.55 -6.55 5.25
N THR A 17 -15.09 -7.66 5.83
CA THR A 17 -14.41 -8.74 5.11
C THR A 17 -15.35 -9.39 4.10
N VAL A 18 -16.54 -9.81 4.54
CA VAL A 18 -17.55 -10.45 3.68
C VAL A 18 -18.01 -9.49 2.59
N PHE A 19 -18.29 -8.23 2.93
CA PHE A 19 -18.70 -7.23 1.96
C PHE A 19 -17.60 -6.95 0.92
N ASN A 20 -16.35 -6.82 1.35
CA ASN A 20 -15.21 -6.65 0.46
C ASN A 20 -15.06 -7.85 -0.49
N LEU A 21 -15.15 -9.08 0.01
CA LEU A 21 -15.09 -10.29 -0.82
C LEU A 21 -16.26 -10.36 -1.82
N PHE A 22 -17.46 -9.95 -1.41
CA PHE A 22 -18.61 -9.85 -2.28
C PHE A 22 -18.40 -8.83 -3.41
N ILE A 23 -17.90 -7.63 -3.10
CA ILE A 23 -17.56 -6.62 -4.12
C ILE A 23 -16.55 -7.18 -5.11
N ILE A 24 -15.48 -7.81 -4.61
CA ILE A 24 -14.44 -8.40 -5.47
C ILE A 24 -15.02 -9.50 -6.35
N TYR A 25 -15.87 -10.37 -5.80
CA TYR A 25 -16.56 -11.42 -6.55
C TYR A 25 -17.45 -10.83 -7.65
N ALA A 26 -18.24 -9.81 -7.34
CA ALA A 26 -19.13 -9.13 -8.28
C ALA A 26 -18.39 -8.31 -9.35
N LYS A 27 -17.13 -7.93 -9.09
CA LYS A 27 -16.27 -7.22 -10.05
C LYS A 27 -15.97 -8.11 -11.25
N GLN A 28 -16.49 -7.74 -12.42
CA GLN A 28 -16.32 -8.50 -13.67
C GLN A 28 -14.94 -8.25 -14.34
N ALA A 29 -14.31 -7.11 -14.08
CA ALA A 29 -12.97 -6.76 -14.57
C ALA A 29 -12.28 -5.77 -13.61
N GLY A 30 -10.95 -5.64 -13.71
CA GLY A 30 -10.19 -4.62 -12.97
C GLY A 30 -9.95 -4.96 -11.49
N ARG A 31 -9.77 -6.24 -11.15
CA ARG A 31 -9.19 -6.63 -9.85
C ARG A 31 -7.70 -6.28 -9.86
N ASP A 32 -7.22 -5.73 -8.76
CA ASP A 32 -5.85 -5.26 -8.64
C ASP A 32 -5.23 -5.58 -7.28
N GLY A 33 -4.00 -5.10 -7.06
CA GLY A 33 -3.27 -5.32 -5.82
C GLY A 33 -3.88 -4.65 -4.59
N ALA A 34 -4.67 -3.57 -4.75
CA ALA A 34 -5.37 -2.94 -3.64
C ALA A 34 -6.48 -3.84 -3.11
N ASP A 35 -7.27 -4.43 -4.02
CA ASP A 35 -8.32 -5.40 -3.68
C ASP A 35 -7.74 -6.62 -2.92
N GLN A 36 -6.59 -7.13 -3.37
CA GLN A 36 -5.90 -8.25 -2.72
C GLN A 36 -5.39 -7.88 -1.34
N LEU A 37 -4.66 -6.75 -1.22
CA LEU A 37 -4.08 -6.32 0.05
C LEU A 37 -5.18 -6.02 1.09
N GLN A 38 -6.27 -5.37 0.69
CA GLN A 38 -7.42 -5.10 1.57
C GLN A 38 -8.05 -6.40 2.09
N SER A 39 -8.25 -7.39 1.21
CA SER A 39 -8.80 -8.69 1.59
C SER A 39 -7.91 -9.42 2.59
N ILE A 40 -6.60 -9.44 2.33
CA ILE A 40 -5.61 -10.08 3.19
C ILE A 40 -5.61 -9.40 4.57
N THR A 41 -5.55 -8.07 4.60
CA THR A 41 -5.48 -7.32 5.86
C THR A 41 -6.73 -7.53 6.72
N LEU A 42 -7.93 -7.44 6.14
CA LEU A 42 -9.18 -7.65 6.85
C LEU A 42 -9.28 -9.08 7.41
N LEU A 43 -8.93 -10.08 6.61
CA LEU A 43 -8.96 -11.49 7.03
C LEU A 43 -7.97 -11.75 8.17
N VAL A 44 -6.75 -11.25 8.07
CA VAL A 44 -5.70 -11.44 9.07
C VAL A 44 -6.08 -10.78 10.40
N LEU A 45 -6.71 -9.61 10.38
CA LEU A 45 -7.22 -8.96 11.59
C LEU A 45 -8.39 -9.75 12.22
N CYS A 46 -9.30 -10.30 11.41
CA CYS A 46 -10.36 -11.19 11.92
C CYS A 46 -9.75 -12.43 12.60
N LEU A 47 -8.76 -13.07 11.95
CA LEU A 47 -8.09 -14.24 12.50
C LEU A 47 -7.37 -13.92 13.82
N ALA A 48 -6.71 -12.76 13.93
CA ALA A 48 -6.06 -12.35 15.17
C ALA A 48 -7.06 -12.24 16.34
N ILE A 49 -8.26 -11.71 16.10
CA ILE A 49 -9.32 -11.62 17.12
C ILE A 49 -9.89 -13.00 17.45
N ILE A 50 -10.13 -13.85 16.44
CA ILE A 50 -10.72 -15.19 16.64
C ILE A 50 -9.76 -16.09 17.43
N ILE A 51 -8.46 -16.02 17.13
CA ILE A 51 -7.45 -16.82 17.83
C ILE A 51 -7.38 -16.45 19.31
N ASP A 52 -7.55 -15.16 19.64
CA ASP A 52 -7.56 -14.60 21.02
C ASP A 52 -6.41 -15.12 21.91
N LYS A 53 -5.20 -15.22 21.31
CA LYS A 53 -3.98 -15.61 22.03
C LYS A 53 -3.02 -14.45 22.12
N GLU A 54 -2.20 -14.48 23.17
CA GLU A 54 -1.06 -13.58 23.30
C GLU A 54 -0.19 -13.64 22.03
N GLY A 55 0.19 -12.47 21.52
CA GLY A 55 0.98 -12.34 20.30
C GLY A 55 0.21 -12.50 18.97
N ALA A 56 -1.07 -12.90 18.95
CA ALA A 56 -1.81 -13.08 17.70
C ALA A 56 -1.92 -11.77 16.88
N PHE A 57 -2.27 -10.66 17.54
CA PHE A 57 -2.28 -9.34 16.91
C PHE A 57 -0.90 -8.88 16.46
N GLN A 58 0.13 -9.18 17.26
CA GLN A 58 1.50 -8.82 16.90
C GLN A 58 1.95 -9.55 15.63
N ALA A 59 1.69 -10.86 15.54
CA ALA A 59 1.95 -11.66 14.35
C ALA A 59 1.17 -11.13 13.14
N ALA A 60 -0.09 -10.75 13.32
CA ALA A 60 -0.91 -10.11 12.28
C ALA A 60 -0.28 -8.80 11.77
N LEU A 61 0.19 -7.92 12.66
CA LEU A 61 0.85 -6.67 12.27
C LEU A 61 2.16 -6.93 11.51
N PHE A 62 2.97 -7.89 11.94
CA PHE A 62 4.18 -8.27 11.21
C PHE A 62 3.87 -8.84 9.82
N PHE A 63 2.83 -9.66 9.72
CA PHE A 63 2.39 -10.20 8.45
C PHE A 63 1.88 -9.11 7.51
N ILE A 64 1.04 -8.18 7.99
CA ILE A 64 0.54 -7.05 7.20
C ILE A 64 1.70 -6.16 6.74
N SER A 65 2.66 -5.87 7.63
CA SER A 65 3.87 -5.13 7.29
C SER A 65 4.68 -5.81 6.17
N PHE A 66 4.86 -7.12 6.26
CA PHE A 66 5.54 -7.91 5.24
C PHE A 66 4.79 -7.88 3.89
N GLN A 67 3.46 -8.05 3.91
CA GLN A 67 2.64 -7.96 2.69
C GLN A 67 2.73 -6.58 2.05
N LEU A 68 2.75 -5.50 2.84
CA LEU A 68 2.90 -4.14 2.35
C LEU A 68 4.27 -3.91 1.69
N LEU A 69 5.36 -4.36 2.36
CA LEU A 69 6.72 -4.31 1.81
C LEU A 69 6.81 -5.09 0.50
N LEU A 70 6.24 -6.28 0.44
CA LEU A 70 6.24 -7.12 -0.75
C LEU A 70 5.45 -6.47 -1.90
N ALA A 71 4.26 -5.94 -1.62
CA ALA A 71 3.40 -5.29 -2.61
C ALA A 71 4.08 -4.06 -3.23
N TYR A 72 4.68 -3.20 -2.40
CA TYR A 72 5.45 -2.07 -2.92
C TYR A 72 6.69 -2.53 -3.67
N SER A 73 7.50 -3.42 -3.11
CA SER A 73 8.74 -3.87 -3.75
C SER A 73 8.51 -4.48 -5.12
N THR A 74 7.53 -5.39 -5.23
CA THR A 74 7.15 -6.02 -6.50
C THR A 74 6.65 -4.99 -7.51
N SER A 75 5.80 -4.05 -7.08
CA SER A 75 5.31 -2.94 -7.91
C SER A 75 6.45 -2.02 -8.39
N GLY A 76 7.40 -1.69 -7.53
CA GLY A 76 8.57 -0.85 -7.84
C GLY A 76 9.53 -1.54 -8.81
N ILE A 77 9.89 -2.79 -8.52
CA ILE A 77 10.78 -3.61 -9.36
C ILE A 77 10.15 -3.86 -10.73
N ALA A 78 8.86 -4.17 -10.81
CA ALA A 78 8.17 -4.33 -12.08
C ALA A 78 8.24 -3.06 -12.95
N LYS A 79 8.11 -1.87 -12.34
CA LYS A 79 8.29 -0.59 -13.03
C LYS A 79 9.75 -0.35 -13.41
N LEU A 80 10.70 -0.69 -12.56
CA LEU A 80 12.12 -0.59 -12.88
C LEU A 80 12.49 -1.47 -14.09
N LEU A 81 11.95 -2.68 -14.16
CA LEU A 81 12.18 -3.64 -15.25
C LEU A 81 11.35 -3.35 -16.52
N GLY A 82 10.28 -2.58 -16.41
CA GLY A 82 9.46 -2.14 -17.54
C GLY A 82 10.16 -1.07 -18.40
N SER A 83 10.38 -1.36 -19.69
CA SER A 83 11.02 -0.42 -20.62
C SER A 83 10.23 0.89 -20.79
N GLU A 84 8.90 0.84 -20.77
CA GLU A 84 8.06 2.05 -20.88
C GLU A 84 8.23 2.99 -19.67
N TRP A 85 8.35 2.43 -18.47
CA TRP A 85 8.61 3.20 -17.24
C TRP A 85 9.99 3.84 -17.27
N ARG A 86 11.02 3.10 -17.72
CA ARG A 86 12.39 3.63 -17.86
C ARG A 86 12.55 4.72 -18.92
N LYS A 87 11.59 4.90 -19.83
CA LYS A 87 11.59 6.04 -20.76
C LYS A 87 11.17 7.35 -20.07
N GLY A 88 10.59 7.28 -18.87
CA GLY A 88 10.17 8.45 -18.10
C GLY A 88 9.01 9.23 -18.73
N ARG A 89 8.19 8.58 -19.56
CA ARG A 89 7.08 9.19 -20.30
C ARG A 89 5.79 8.36 -20.22
N VAL A 90 5.71 7.46 -19.25
CA VAL A 90 4.61 6.48 -19.19
C VAL A 90 3.37 7.06 -18.53
N VAL A 91 3.53 7.99 -17.58
CA VAL A 91 2.38 8.52 -16.83
C VAL A 91 1.47 9.35 -17.72
N SER A 92 2.03 10.21 -18.59
CA SER A 92 1.22 10.92 -19.59
C SER A 92 0.46 9.97 -20.53
N LYS A 93 1.06 8.84 -20.92
CA LYS A 93 0.42 7.79 -21.73
C LYS A 93 -0.71 7.10 -20.96
N ILE A 94 -0.48 6.73 -19.70
CA ILE A 94 -1.53 6.12 -18.89
C ILE A 94 -2.71 7.08 -18.73
N LEU A 95 -2.42 8.36 -18.44
CA LEU A 95 -3.44 9.39 -18.32
C LEU A 95 -4.15 9.74 -19.65
N SER A 96 -3.62 9.31 -20.80
CA SER A 96 -4.32 9.42 -22.10
C SER A 96 -5.26 8.26 -22.39
N THR A 97 -5.24 7.19 -21.60
CA THR A 97 -6.15 6.06 -21.78
C THR A 97 -7.54 6.39 -21.27
N GLU A 98 -8.56 5.86 -21.93
CA GLU A 98 -9.96 6.04 -21.51
C GLU A 98 -10.26 5.37 -20.15
N SER A 99 -9.47 4.38 -19.76
CA SER A 99 -9.70 3.64 -18.51
C SER A 99 -9.17 4.34 -17.26
N HIS A 100 -8.13 5.18 -17.36
CA HIS A 100 -7.41 5.73 -16.20
C HIS A 100 -7.01 7.21 -16.39
N GLY A 101 -7.73 7.95 -17.25
CA GLY A 101 -7.22 9.19 -17.83
C GLY A 101 -7.93 10.49 -17.47
N SER A 102 -7.14 11.51 -17.17
CA SER A 102 -7.54 12.92 -17.26
C SER A 102 -6.86 13.54 -18.49
N LYS A 103 -7.63 13.83 -19.54
CA LYS A 103 -7.12 14.42 -20.80
C LYS A 103 -6.34 15.72 -20.55
N LYS A 104 -6.77 16.52 -19.57
CA LYS A 104 -6.08 17.74 -19.13
C LYS A 104 -4.73 17.43 -18.48
N ALA A 105 -4.67 16.44 -17.59
CA ALA A 105 -3.43 16.04 -16.92
C ALA A 105 -2.43 15.40 -17.91
N SER A 106 -2.91 14.57 -18.83
CA SER A 106 -2.08 14.00 -19.90
C SER A 106 -1.50 15.10 -20.80
N TYR A 107 -2.31 16.09 -21.20
CA TYR A 107 -1.82 17.24 -21.97
C TYR A 107 -0.75 18.03 -21.21
N PHE A 108 -0.98 18.30 -19.93
CA PHE A 108 0.00 19.00 -19.08
C PHE A 108 1.34 18.25 -19.02
N LEU A 109 1.33 16.94 -18.74
CA LEU A 109 2.57 16.16 -18.65
C LEU A 109 3.27 16.02 -20.02
N ASN A 110 2.51 15.96 -21.12
CA ASN A 110 3.10 15.99 -22.47
C ASN A 110 3.78 17.33 -22.78
N LYS A 111 3.23 18.45 -22.30
CA LYS A 111 3.81 19.78 -22.43
C LYS A 111 5.04 19.96 -21.53
N TYR A 112 5.00 19.47 -20.30
CA TYR A 112 6.07 19.61 -19.30
C TYR A 112 6.81 18.28 -19.07
N ILE A 113 7.76 17.97 -19.96
CA ILE A 113 8.49 16.69 -19.99
C ILE A 113 9.16 16.34 -18.65
N LEU A 114 9.70 17.34 -17.93
CA LEU A 114 10.34 17.09 -16.63
C LEU A 114 9.32 16.58 -15.60
N ALA A 115 8.09 17.11 -15.60
CA ALA A 115 7.03 16.65 -14.72
C ALA A 115 6.63 15.20 -15.02
N ASP A 116 6.54 14.81 -16.30
CA ASP A 116 6.24 13.42 -16.69
C ASP A 116 7.35 12.45 -16.29
N LYS A 117 8.63 12.87 -16.43
CA LYS A 117 9.77 12.11 -15.94
C LYS A 117 9.71 11.91 -14.44
N MET A 118 9.46 12.97 -13.68
CA MET A 118 9.31 12.89 -12.23
C MET A 118 8.15 11.96 -11.85
N ALA A 119 6.98 12.14 -12.46
CA ALA A 119 5.82 11.29 -12.21
C ALA A 119 6.08 9.80 -12.55
N SER A 120 6.89 9.53 -13.57
CA SER A 120 7.24 8.18 -14.00
C SER A 120 8.30 7.52 -13.08
N TYR A 121 9.33 8.26 -12.67
CA TYR A 121 10.44 7.70 -11.89
C TYR A 121 10.19 7.67 -10.38
N MET A 122 9.43 8.63 -9.85
CA MET A 122 9.14 8.69 -8.41
C MET A 122 8.55 7.38 -7.86
N PRO A 123 7.51 6.74 -8.45
CA PRO A 123 7.01 5.48 -7.93
C PRO A 123 8.02 4.33 -8.03
N ILE A 124 8.96 4.36 -8.99
CA ILE A 124 10.05 3.37 -9.04
C ILE A 124 10.91 3.50 -7.80
N LEU A 125 11.37 4.73 -7.52
CA LEU A 125 12.25 5.02 -6.39
C LEU A 125 11.56 4.70 -5.07
N LEU A 126 10.39 5.28 -4.83
CA LEU A 126 9.68 5.12 -3.55
C LEU A 126 9.38 3.64 -3.26
N PHE A 127 8.85 2.92 -4.24
CA PHE A 127 8.39 1.55 -3.99
C PHE A 127 9.53 0.56 -3.87
N SER A 128 10.60 0.73 -4.66
CA SER A 128 11.74 -0.19 -4.64
C SER A 128 12.65 0.02 -3.43
N THR A 129 12.65 1.23 -2.84
CA THR A 129 13.54 1.58 -1.72
C THR A 129 12.87 1.53 -0.35
N LEU A 130 11.55 1.33 -0.28
CA LEU A 130 10.84 1.20 0.99
C LEU A 130 11.42 0.12 1.93
N PRO A 131 11.81 -1.08 1.46
CA PRO A 131 12.46 -2.06 2.33
C PRO A 131 13.75 -1.53 2.95
N MET A 132 14.56 -0.78 2.19
CA MET A 132 15.80 -0.20 2.70
C MET A 132 15.51 0.83 3.80
N THR A 133 14.48 1.67 3.62
CA THR A 133 14.04 2.58 4.68
C THR A 133 13.52 1.83 5.90
N PHE A 134 12.77 0.74 5.72
CA PHE A 134 12.31 -0.09 6.83
C PHE A 134 13.48 -0.73 7.60
N PHE A 135 14.45 -1.32 6.89
CA PHE A 135 15.55 -2.05 7.52
C PHE A 135 16.70 -1.17 8.00
N PHE A 136 16.93 0.00 7.43
CA PHE A 136 18.12 0.80 7.74
C PHE A 136 17.81 2.25 8.12
N GLY A 137 16.57 2.70 7.91
CA GLY A 137 16.14 4.06 8.25
C GLY A 137 15.72 4.23 9.70
N THR A 138 15.63 5.50 10.11
CA THR A 138 14.96 5.89 11.36
C THR A 138 13.43 5.85 11.18
N GLN A 139 12.70 5.95 12.29
CA GLN A 139 11.24 5.96 12.26
C GLN A 139 10.70 7.20 11.53
N GLU A 140 11.34 8.37 11.72
CA GLU A 140 10.98 9.61 11.04
C GLU A 140 11.16 9.49 9.53
N LEU A 141 12.24 8.85 9.08
CA LEU A 141 12.48 8.60 7.67
C LEU A 141 11.44 7.66 7.08
N LEU A 142 11.02 6.62 7.81
CA LEU A 142 9.93 5.73 7.38
C LEU A 142 8.62 6.49 7.23
N ILE A 143 8.24 7.31 8.22
CA ILE A 143 7.01 8.11 8.18
C ILE A 143 7.03 9.08 6.99
N LEU A 144 8.15 9.76 6.75
CA LEU A 144 8.31 10.64 5.60
C LEU A 144 8.16 9.86 4.29
N HIS A 145 8.80 8.69 4.17
CA HIS A 145 8.72 7.85 2.98
C HIS A 145 7.29 7.37 2.71
N LEU A 146 6.60 6.87 3.74
CA LEU A 146 5.19 6.46 3.64
C LEU A 146 4.27 7.64 3.28
N SER A 147 4.57 8.85 3.77
CA SER A 147 3.85 10.07 3.41
C SER A 147 4.03 10.43 1.93
N CYS A 148 5.24 10.31 1.39
CA CYS A 148 5.48 10.48 -0.06
C CYS A 148 4.70 9.46 -0.89
N ILE A 149 4.66 8.20 -0.45
CA ILE A 149 3.88 7.15 -1.11
C ILE A 149 2.36 7.42 -1.00
N PHE A 150 1.89 7.92 0.13
CA PHE A 150 0.50 8.35 0.29
C PHE A 150 0.13 9.45 -0.70
N MET A 151 0.99 10.47 -0.85
CA MET A 151 0.76 11.56 -1.80
C MET A 151 0.74 11.06 -3.25
N PHE A 152 1.54 10.04 -3.58
CA PHE A 152 1.44 9.37 -4.87
C PHE A 152 0.06 8.73 -5.09
N HIS A 153 -0.42 7.94 -4.12
CA HIS A 153 -1.74 7.31 -4.21
C HIS A 153 -2.88 8.33 -4.26
N LEU A 154 -2.76 9.44 -3.54
CA LEU A 154 -3.71 10.55 -3.65
C LEU A 154 -3.71 11.14 -5.06
N GLY A 155 -2.53 11.34 -5.66
CA GLY A 155 -2.41 11.73 -7.06
C GLY A 155 -3.07 10.74 -8.01
N CYS A 156 -2.87 9.43 -7.81
CA CYS A 156 -3.53 8.39 -8.58
C CYS A 156 -5.06 8.40 -8.41
N ALA A 157 -5.57 8.61 -7.20
CA ALA A 157 -7.01 8.72 -6.97
C ALA A 157 -7.61 9.93 -7.72
N LEU A 158 -6.98 11.10 -7.58
CA LEU A 158 -7.47 12.35 -8.18
C LEU A 158 -7.34 12.37 -9.72
N LEU A 159 -6.27 11.81 -10.27
CA LEU A 159 -5.95 11.92 -11.71
C LEU A 159 -6.35 10.68 -12.52
N MET A 160 -6.39 9.52 -11.89
CA MET A 160 -6.58 8.21 -12.55
C MET A 160 -7.82 7.46 -12.05
N GLY A 161 -8.52 7.97 -11.03
CA GLY A 161 -9.69 7.31 -10.44
C GLY A 161 -9.37 6.06 -9.62
N LEU A 162 -8.09 5.85 -9.27
CA LEU A 162 -7.61 4.68 -8.51
C LEU A 162 -7.86 4.82 -7.01
N ASN A 163 -9.13 4.98 -6.62
CA ASN A 163 -9.53 5.30 -5.25
C ASN A 163 -9.20 4.20 -4.23
N ASN A 164 -9.28 2.92 -4.63
CA ASN A 164 -9.00 1.81 -3.71
C ASN A 164 -7.56 1.84 -3.17
N PHE A 165 -6.60 2.29 -3.99
CA PHE A 165 -5.19 2.39 -3.58
C PHE A 165 -4.98 3.40 -2.45
N LEU A 166 -5.75 4.49 -2.44
CA LEU A 166 -5.67 5.55 -1.42
C LEU A 166 -6.09 5.04 -0.03
N PHE A 167 -6.91 4.00 0.05
CA PHE A 167 -7.40 3.46 1.31
C PHE A 167 -6.70 2.16 1.70
N ALA A 168 -6.62 1.19 0.77
CA ALA A 168 -6.10 -0.15 1.05
C ALA A 168 -4.66 -0.14 1.55
N PHE A 169 -3.78 0.67 0.93
CA PHE A 169 -2.37 0.72 1.29
C PHE A 169 -2.11 1.52 2.58
N PRO A 170 -2.60 2.77 2.73
CA PRO A 170 -2.37 3.56 3.94
C PRO A 170 -2.96 2.94 5.20
N PHE A 171 -4.04 2.15 5.07
CA PHE A 171 -4.59 1.36 6.18
C PHE A 171 -3.56 0.39 6.80
N CYS A 172 -2.56 -0.03 6.03
CA CYS A 172 -1.49 -0.91 6.49
C CYS A 172 -0.31 -0.15 7.15
N TYR A 173 -0.28 1.19 7.11
CA TYR A 173 0.86 1.98 7.60
C TYR A 173 1.13 1.84 9.11
N PRO A 174 0.11 1.76 9.99
CA PRO A 174 0.35 1.51 11.41
C PRO A 174 1.12 0.20 11.66
N ALA A 175 0.87 -0.84 10.85
CA ALA A 175 1.51 -2.14 11.00
C ALA A 175 3.01 -2.11 10.68
N ILE A 176 3.42 -1.41 9.61
CA ILE A 176 4.84 -1.27 9.25
C ILE A 176 5.60 -0.36 10.22
N ILE A 177 4.97 0.72 10.71
CA ILE A 177 5.57 1.61 11.73
C ILE A 177 5.78 0.82 13.04
N TYR A 178 4.75 0.08 13.49
CA TYR A 178 4.86 -0.79 14.65
C TYR A 178 5.98 -1.82 14.49
N SER A 179 6.06 -2.47 13.33
CA SER A 179 7.07 -3.50 13.05
C SER A 179 8.50 -2.94 13.08
N GLN A 180 8.72 -1.72 12.57
CA GLN A 180 10.04 -1.09 12.60
C GLN A 180 10.47 -0.74 14.03
N ASN A 181 9.55 -0.19 14.83
CA ASN A 181 9.82 0.16 16.22
C ASN A 181 10.13 -1.08 17.06
N TYR A 182 9.35 -2.13 16.89
CA TYR A 182 9.59 -3.40 17.55
C TYR A 182 11.00 -3.92 17.24
N LYS A 183 11.39 -3.91 15.96
CA LYS A 183 12.74 -4.29 15.54
C LYS A 183 13.82 -3.43 16.23
N GLN A 184 13.67 -2.12 16.25
CA GLN A 184 14.66 -1.22 16.87
C GLN A 184 14.83 -1.49 18.36
N PHE A 185 13.72 -1.75 19.07
CA PHE A 185 13.74 -2.14 20.48
C PHE A 185 14.56 -3.42 20.71
N TRP A 186 14.37 -4.47 19.90
CA TRP A 186 15.17 -5.70 20.03
C TRP A 186 16.64 -5.53 19.69
N VAL A 187 16.97 -4.66 18.73
CA VAL A 187 18.38 -4.36 18.42
C VAL A 187 19.06 -3.65 19.60
N LEU A 188 18.34 -2.81 20.34
CA LEU A 188 18.88 -2.12 21.51
C LEU A 188 19.07 -3.04 22.72
N LEU A 189 18.16 -4.02 22.93
CA LEU A 189 18.29 -4.99 24.02
C LEU A 189 19.43 -5.99 23.85
N ASN A 190 19.89 -6.21 22.61
CA ASN A 190 20.92 -7.20 22.28
C ASN A 190 22.31 -6.56 22.01
N LYS A 191 22.49 -5.28 22.38
CA LYS A 191 23.78 -4.57 22.37
C LYS A 191 24.28 -4.38 23.79
#